data_AF-A0A3S1TN48-F1
#
_entry.id   AF-A0A3S1TN48-F1
#
_cell.length_a   1.000
_cell.length_b   1.000
_cell.length_c   1.000
_cell.angle_alpha   90.00
_cell.angle_beta   90.00
_cell.angle_gamma   90.00
#
_symmetry.space_group_name_H-M   'P 1'
#
loop_
_entity.id
_entity.type
_entity.pdbx_description
1 polymer ?
#
loop_
_entity_poly.entity_id
_entity_poly.type
_entity_poly.pdbx_seq_one_letter_code
_entity_poly.pdbx_strand_id
1 'polypeptide(L)'
;MTDIATYNFAYLDEQTKRMIRRAILKGIAIPGYQVPFASREMPMPYGWGTGGVQVTASIIGPDDVLKVIDQGADDTTNAVSIRAFFKKVANVAVTTDTASATIIQTRHRIPEHPLTAAQVLVYQVPIPEPLRFLEPRETETRKMHALEEYGLMHVKLYEDIAKHGRIATTYAYPVKVEGRYVMD
;
A
#
# COMPACT_ATOMS: atom_id res chain seq x y z
N MET A 1 -26.65 27.03 -10.57
CA MET A 1 -25.58 26.51 -9.69
C MET A 1 -25.94 25.07 -9.38
N THR A 2 -25.28 24.13 -10.02
CA THR A 2 -25.52 22.70 -9.82
C THR A 2 -25.03 22.31 -8.43
N ASP A 3 -25.93 21.77 -7.59
CA ASP A 3 -25.56 21.12 -6.32
C ASP A 3 -24.48 20.07 -6.60
N ILE A 4 -23.23 20.41 -6.30
CA ILE A 4 -22.14 19.45 -6.32
C ILE A 4 -22.40 18.54 -5.13
N ALA A 5 -22.65 17.25 -5.39
CA ALA A 5 -22.78 16.26 -4.34
C ALA A 5 -21.65 16.41 -3.31
N THR A 6 -22.00 16.80 -2.09
CA THR A 6 -21.04 16.97 -1.00
C THR A 6 -20.65 15.57 -0.53
N TYR A 7 -19.50 15.08 -0.99
CA TYR A 7 -18.92 13.84 -0.48
C TYR A 7 -18.50 14.04 0.99
N ASN A 8 -18.46 12.95 1.78
CA ASN A 8 -17.81 13.00 3.08
C ASN A 8 -16.34 13.38 2.89
N PHE A 9 -15.71 13.99 3.90
CA PHE A 9 -14.29 14.33 3.85
C PHE A 9 -13.47 13.09 3.44
N ALA A 10 -12.59 13.22 2.45
CA ALA A 10 -11.82 12.12 1.89
C ALA A 10 -12.67 10.96 1.31
N TYR A 11 -13.88 11.28 0.81
CA TYR A 11 -14.83 10.41 0.11
C TYR A 11 -15.50 9.29 0.93
N LEU A 12 -14.72 8.50 1.68
CA LEU A 12 -15.24 7.35 2.44
C LEU A 12 -16.14 7.80 3.59
N ASP A 13 -17.21 7.04 3.86
CA ASP A 13 -18.01 7.22 5.08
C ASP A 13 -17.20 6.87 6.35
N GLU A 14 -17.66 7.36 7.50
CA GLU A 14 -16.97 7.15 8.78
C GLU A 14 -16.97 5.69 9.25
N GLN A 15 -17.93 4.86 8.84
CA GLN A 15 -17.94 3.43 9.18
C GLN A 15 -16.79 2.70 8.48
N THR A 16 -16.60 2.98 7.19
CA THR A 16 -15.56 2.40 6.35
C THR A 16 -14.19 2.85 6.86
N LYS A 17 -14.00 4.15 7.13
CA LYS A 17 -12.76 4.65 7.76
C LYS A 17 -12.49 3.99 9.11
N ARG A 18 -13.50 3.88 9.98
CA ARG A 18 -13.36 3.23 11.29
C ARG A 18 -12.94 1.77 11.17
N MET A 19 -13.43 1.06 10.15
CA MET A 19 -13.05 -0.33 9.89
C MET A 19 -11.60 -0.43 9.39
N ILE A 20 -11.20 0.41 8.42
CA ILE A 20 -9.82 0.45 7.92
C ILE A 20 -8.85 0.84 9.03
N ARG A 21 -9.17 1.84 9.87
CA ARG A 21 -8.37 2.24 11.03
C ARG A 21 -8.12 1.08 12.00
N ARG A 22 -9.13 0.23 12.25
CA ARG A 22 -8.93 -0.99 13.07
C ARG A 22 -7.98 -1.98 12.40
N ALA A 23 -8.08 -2.16 11.08
CA ALA A 23 -7.17 -3.02 10.33
C ALA A 23 -5.73 -2.50 10.34
N ILE A 24 -5.54 -1.18 10.17
CA ILE A 24 -4.22 -0.52 10.28
C ILE A 24 -3.61 -0.77 11.66
N LEU A 25 -4.37 -0.54 12.74
CA LEU A 25 -3.87 -0.79 14.09
C LEU A 25 -3.49 -2.26 14.32
N LYS A 26 -4.21 -3.21 13.72
CA LYS A 26 -3.84 -4.63 13.74
C LYS A 26 -2.57 -4.91 12.93
N GLY A 27 -2.38 -4.27 11.78
CA GLY A 27 -1.18 -4.42 10.96
C GLY A 27 0.07 -3.89 11.66
N ILE A 28 -0.07 -2.76 12.38
CA ILE A 28 1.01 -2.21 13.21
C ILE A 28 1.35 -3.17 14.36
N ALA A 29 0.35 -3.75 15.01
CA ALA A 29 0.55 -4.68 16.13
C ALA A 29 1.05 -6.07 15.70
N ILE A 30 0.95 -6.42 14.41
CA ILE A 30 1.38 -7.71 13.86
C ILE A 30 2.20 -7.44 12.57
N PRO A 31 3.44 -6.94 12.71
CA PRO A 31 4.24 -6.52 11.56
C PRO A 31 4.44 -7.63 10.52
N GLY A 32 4.16 -7.31 9.25
CA GLY A 32 4.26 -8.25 8.12
C GLY A 32 3.06 -9.17 7.91
N TYR A 33 2.07 -9.18 8.81
CA TYR A 33 0.83 -9.94 8.61
C TYR A 33 -0.16 -9.23 7.68
N GLN A 34 -0.69 -9.97 6.71
CA GLN A 34 -1.72 -9.51 5.77
C GLN A 34 -3.10 -9.43 6.46
N VAL A 35 -3.42 -8.30 7.10
CA VAL A 35 -4.73 -8.09 7.76
C VAL A 35 -5.84 -7.94 6.71
N PRO A 36 -6.86 -8.83 6.68
CA PRO A 36 -7.99 -8.66 5.78
C PRO A 36 -8.84 -7.45 6.19
N PHE A 37 -9.28 -6.66 5.22
CA PHE A 37 -10.26 -5.61 5.43
C PHE A 37 -11.26 -5.57 4.27
N ALA A 38 -12.50 -5.14 4.56
CA ALA A 38 -13.57 -5.10 3.58
C ALA A 38 -13.44 -3.86 2.69
N SER A 39 -12.74 -4.00 1.55
CA SER A 39 -12.62 -2.95 0.55
C SER A 39 -13.99 -2.47 0.06
N ARG A 40 -14.08 -1.19 -0.27
CA ARG A 40 -15.22 -0.59 -0.98
C ARG A 40 -14.83 -0.26 -2.42
N GLU A 41 -15.85 -0.15 -3.26
CA GLU A 41 -15.69 0.39 -4.60
C GLU A 41 -15.28 1.86 -4.51
N MET A 42 -14.25 2.20 -5.26
CA MET A 42 -13.71 3.55 -5.36
C MET A 42 -13.99 4.09 -6.75
N PRO A 43 -13.93 5.41 -6.99
CA PRO A 43 -14.05 6.00 -8.32
C PRO A 43 -12.79 5.78 -9.19
N MET A 44 -12.18 4.61 -9.04
CA MET A 44 -10.99 4.10 -9.70
C MET A 44 -11.14 2.57 -9.82
N PRO A 45 -10.78 1.94 -10.96
CA PRO A 45 -10.89 0.49 -11.11
C PRO A 45 -9.98 -0.26 -10.14
N TYR A 46 -10.37 -1.48 -9.75
CA TYR A 46 -9.46 -2.38 -9.05
C TYR A 46 -8.16 -2.58 -9.86
N GLY A 47 -7.03 -2.62 -9.16
CA GLY A 47 -5.69 -2.63 -9.78
C GLY A 47 -5.05 -1.24 -9.97
N TRP A 48 -5.83 -0.16 -9.86
CA TRP A 48 -5.34 1.23 -9.95
C TRP A 48 -5.09 1.87 -8.57
N GLY A 49 -4.66 1.06 -7.60
CA GLY A 49 -4.25 1.57 -6.29
C GLY A 49 -5.37 1.83 -5.28
N THR A 50 -6.58 1.27 -5.49
CA THR A 50 -7.76 1.50 -4.63
C THR A 50 -7.51 1.18 -3.15
N GLY A 51 -6.67 0.19 -2.83
CA GLY A 51 -6.26 -0.11 -1.45
C GLY A 51 -5.49 1.04 -0.81
N GLY A 52 -4.48 1.57 -1.51
CA GLY A 52 -3.71 2.72 -1.06
C GLY A 52 -4.57 3.98 -0.90
N VAL A 53 -5.50 4.23 -1.84
CA VAL A 53 -6.44 5.36 -1.73
C VAL A 53 -7.34 5.21 -0.51
N GLN A 54 -7.85 4.02 -0.21
CA GLN A 54 -8.70 3.79 0.97
C GLN A 54 -7.93 3.96 2.29
N VAL A 55 -6.66 3.52 2.34
CA VAL A 55 -5.79 3.74 3.48
C VAL A 55 -5.54 5.23 3.68
N THR A 56 -5.10 5.95 2.64
CA THR A 56 -4.88 7.41 2.67
C THR A 56 -6.13 8.15 3.12
N ALA A 57 -7.29 7.84 2.55
CA ALA A 57 -8.57 8.44 2.93
C ALA A 57 -8.98 8.21 4.39
N SER A 58 -8.45 7.15 5.01
CA SER A 58 -8.73 6.79 6.41
C SER A 58 -7.78 7.44 7.41
N ILE A 59 -6.61 7.89 6.98
CA ILE A 59 -5.58 8.48 7.86
C ILE A 59 -5.39 9.99 7.65
N ILE A 60 -5.71 10.51 6.46
CA ILE A 60 -5.49 11.92 6.13
C ILE A 60 -6.39 12.84 6.96
N GLY A 61 -5.83 13.93 7.44
CA GLY A 61 -6.48 15.04 8.12
C GLY A 61 -6.45 16.33 7.28
N PRO A 62 -7.15 17.39 7.72
CA PRO A 62 -7.23 18.66 6.99
C PRO A 62 -5.90 19.42 6.89
N ASP A 63 -5.00 19.21 7.86
CA ASP A 63 -3.70 19.90 7.94
C ASP A 63 -2.55 19.11 7.29
N ASP A 64 -2.85 17.94 6.71
CA ASP A 64 -1.85 17.13 6.03
C ASP A 64 -1.41 17.72 4.70
N VAL A 65 -0.15 17.46 4.35
CA VAL A 65 0.43 17.78 3.04
C VAL A 65 0.65 16.47 2.29
N LEU A 66 -0.16 16.22 1.26
CA LEU A 66 -0.16 14.98 0.51
C LEU A 66 0.81 15.05 -0.69
N LYS A 67 1.74 14.10 -0.75
CA LYS A 67 2.51 13.77 -1.96
C LYS A 67 2.00 12.46 -2.55
N VAL A 68 1.87 12.40 -3.87
CA VAL A 68 1.46 11.17 -4.58
C VAL A 68 2.41 10.93 -5.73
N ILE A 69 3.00 9.73 -5.78
CA ILE A 69 3.94 9.32 -6.82
C ILE A 69 3.57 7.94 -7.39
N ASP A 70 3.83 7.74 -8.68
CA ASP A 70 3.80 6.44 -9.35
C ASP A 70 5.10 6.31 -10.16
N GLN A 71 5.78 5.18 -10.10
CA GLN A 71 7.13 4.99 -10.67
C GLN A 71 8.17 6.01 -10.17
N GLY A 72 7.90 6.69 -9.04
CA GLY A 72 8.74 7.73 -8.47
C GLY A 72 8.45 9.15 -8.98
N ALA A 73 7.47 9.32 -9.87
CA ALA A 73 7.12 10.60 -10.47
C ALA A 73 5.71 11.07 -10.07
N ASP A 74 5.58 12.37 -9.80
CA ASP A 74 4.34 13.02 -9.39
C ASP A 74 3.38 13.31 -10.55
N ASP A 75 3.85 13.29 -11.79
CA ASP A 75 3.15 13.72 -13.01
C ASP A 75 2.65 12.57 -13.89
N THR A 76 2.82 11.32 -13.43
CA THR A 76 2.19 10.17 -14.05
C THR A 76 0.66 10.28 -14.00
N THR A 77 -0.02 9.68 -14.97
CA THR A 77 -1.49 9.73 -15.09
C THR A 77 -2.20 9.28 -13.81
N ASN A 78 -1.73 8.19 -13.21
CA ASN A 78 -2.28 7.66 -11.97
C ASN A 78 -2.01 8.58 -10.76
N ALA A 79 -0.78 9.08 -10.60
CA ALA A 79 -0.44 9.99 -9.49
C ALA A 79 -1.23 11.31 -9.57
N VAL A 80 -1.32 11.90 -10.77
CA VAL A 80 -2.13 13.10 -11.02
C VAL A 80 -3.60 12.85 -10.69
N SER A 81 -4.16 11.71 -11.13
CA SER A 81 -5.55 11.36 -10.87
C SER A 81 -5.85 11.22 -9.37
N ILE A 82 -5.02 10.48 -8.63
CA ILE A 82 -5.18 10.27 -7.18
C ILE A 82 -5.01 11.60 -6.41
N ARG A 83 -4.00 12.40 -6.75
CA ARG A 83 -3.79 13.71 -6.11
C ARG A 83 -4.95 14.67 -6.38
N ALA A 84 -5.44 14.74 -7.62
CA ALA A 84 -6.59 15.54 -7.98
C ALA A 84 -7.87 15.08 -7.26
N PHE A 85 -8.05 13.76 -7.11
CA PHE A 85 -9.13 13.19 -6.32
C PHE A 85 -9.11 13.69 -4.87
N PHE A 86 -7.98 13.56 -4.15
CA PHE A 86 -7.88 14.04 -2.78
C PHE A 86 -8.01 15.55 -2.64
N LYS A 87 -7.45 16.32 -3.59
CA LYS A 87 -7.66 17.77 -3.63
C LYS A 87 -9.15 18.12 -3.73
N LYS A 88 -9.93 17.34 -4.51
CA LYS A 88 -11.38 17.54 -4.67
C LYS A 88 -12.19 17.12 -3.44
N VAL A 89 -11.86 15.97 -2.82
CA VAL A 89 -12.70 15.39 -1.75
C VAL A 89 -12.25 15.71 -0.33
N ALA A 90 -11.04 16.23 -0.15
CA ALA A 90 -10.47 16.55 1.16
C ALA A 90 -9.90 17.98 1.24
N ASN A 91 -9.69 18.67 0.11
CA ASN A 91 -9.14 20.03 0.06
C ASN A 91 -7.84 20.20 0.88
N VAL A 92 -6.99 19.18 0.87
CA VAL A 92 -5.70 19.16 1.56
C VAL A 92 -4.62 19.85 0.74
N ALA A 93 -3.56 20.32 1.42
CA ALA A 93 -2.35 20.78 0.73
C ALA A 93 -1.70 19.61 -0.01
N VAL A 94 -1.09 19.90 -1.16
CA VAL A 94 -0.36 18.91 -1.96
C VAL A 94 1.02 19.41 -2.31
N THR A 95 1.99 18.51 -2.41
CA THR A 95 3.38 18.86 -2.72
C THR A 95 4.02 17.83 -3.65
N THR A 96 5.05 18.25 -4.37
CA THR A 96 5.99 17.38 -5.09
C THR A 96 7.32 17.22 -4.36
N ASP A 97 7.55 17.98 -3.28
CA ASP A 97 8.73 17.85 -2.42
C ASP A 97 8.50 16.77 -1.35
N THR A 98 9.43 15.82 -1.25
CA THR A 98 9.36 14.74 -0.27
C THR A 98 9.52 15.25 1.16
N ALA A 99 10.37 16.25 1.40
CA ALA A 99 10.64 16.77 2.75
C ALA A 99 9.42 17.48 3.35
N SER A 100 8.60 18.08 2.49
CA SER A 100 7.41 18.85 2.89
C SER A 100 6.14 17.99 3.07
N ALA A 101 6.15 16.72 2.68
CA ALA A 101 4.97 15.85 2.75
C ALA A 101 4.78 15.27 4.17
N THR A 102 3.54 15.18 4.65
CA THR A 102 3.20 14.41 5.87
C THR A 102 2.72 13.00 5.52
N ILE A 103 2.05 12.86 4.38
CA ILE A 103 1.64 11.56 3.82
C ILE A 103 2.16 11.46 2.38
N ILE A 104 2.78 10.32 2.07
CA ILE A 104 3.26 9.99 0.73
C ILE A 104 2.53 8.73 0.29
N GLN A 105 1.65 8.84 -0.71
CA GLN A 105 1.06 7.68 -1.35
C GLN A 105 1.89 7.30 -2.58
N THR A 106 2.41 6.09 -2.62
CA THR A 106 3.35 5.64 -3.65
C THR A 106 2.92 4.36 -4.34
N ARG A 107 3.30 4.25 -5.61
CA ARG A 107 3.30 3.00 -6.37
C ARG A 107 4.72 2.69 -6.85
N HIS A 108 5.25 1.54 -6.41
CA HIS A 108 6.52 0.92 -6.78
C HIS A 108 7.82 1.60 -6.33
N ARG A 109 7.80 2.77 -5.70
CA ARG A 109 9.04 3.48 -5.30
C ARG A 109 9.03 3.98 -3.87
N ILE A 110 10.19 3.90 -3.25
CA ILE A 110 10.53 4.66 -2.04
C ILE A 110 11.23 5.93 -2.53
N PRO A 111 10.89 7.13 -2.01
CA PRO A 111 11.68 8.32 -2.31
C PRO A 111 13.15 8.14 -1.90
N GLU A 112 14.08 8.68 -2.70
CA GLU A 112 15.50 8.68 -2.36
C GLU A 112 15.82 9.66 -1.21
N HIS A 113 14.99 10.70 -1.05
CA HIS A 113 15.09 11.60 0.09
C HIS A 113 14.72 10.84 1.38
N PRO A 114 15.59 10.82 2.42
CA PRO A 114 15.31 10.10 3.65
C PRO A 114 14.00 10.52 4.30
N LEU A 115 13.21 9.55 4.74
CA LEU A 115 11.96 9.80 5.43
C LEU A 115 12.20 10.13 6.91
N THR A 116 11.26 10.86 7.50
CA THR A 116 11.29 11.22 8.93
C THR A 116 10.17 10.54 9.71
N ALA A 117 10.28 10.52 11.04
CA ALA A 117 9.29 9.91 11.93
C ALA A 117 7.90 10.59 11.87
N ALA A 118 7.81 11.80 11.32
CA ALA A 118 6.55 12.53 11.15
C ALA A 118 5.81 12.15 9.86
N GLN A 119 6.37 11.28 9.01
CA GLN A 119 5.82 10.95 7.70
C GLN A 119 5.21 9.55 7.67
N VAL A 120 4.13 9.41 6.90
CA VAL A 120 3.52 8.11 6.61
C VAL A 120 3.65 7.79 5.12
N LEU A 121 4.27 6.64 4.80
CA LEU A 121 4.38 6.13 3.44
C LEU A 121 3.33 5.04 3.21
N VAL A 122 2.43 5.27 2.23
CA VAL A 122 1.33 4.36 1.88
C VAL A 122 1.61 3.71 0.52
N TYR A 123 1.88 2.41 0.51
CA TYR A 123 2.13 1.65 -0.72
C TYR A 123 0.85 1.16 -1.38
N GLN A 124 0.79 1.27 -2.71
CA GLN A 124 -0.19 0.58 -3.55
C GLN A 124 0.34 -0.83 -3.87
N VAL A 125 -0.29 -1.84 -3.28
CA VAL A 125 0.13 -3.24 -3.40
C VAL A 125 -0.86 -4.00 -4.29
N PRO A 126 -0.42 -4.54 -5.45
CA PRO A 126 -1.30 -5.30 -6.34
C PRO A 126 -1.54 -6.73 -5.83
N ILE A 127 -0.50 -7.39 -5.30
CA ILE A 127 -0.55 -8.74 -4.75
C ILE A 127 0.12 -8.69 -3.37
N PRO A 128 -0.64 -8.84 -2.27
CA PRO A 128 -0.07 -8.73 -0.91
C PRO A 128 0.61 -10.01 -0.42
N GLU A 129 0.48 -11.11 -1.17
CA GLU A 129 0.89 -12.44 -0.75
C GLU A 129 2.24 -12.81 -1.40
N PRO A 130 3.36 -12.79 -0.65
CA PRO A 130 4.69 -13.08 -1.20
C PRO A 130 4.83 -14.52 -1.69
N LEU A 131 3.98 -15.45 -1.21
CA LEU A 131 3.97 -16.84 -1.65
C LEU A 131 3.08 -17.09 -2.88
N ARG A 132 2.39 -16.07 -3.42
CA ARG A 132 1.30 -16.26 -4.40
C ARG A 132 1.72 -16.99 -5.65
N PHE A 133 2.94 -16.77 -6.11
CA PHE A 133 3.47 -17.42 -7.31
C PHE A 133 4.04 -18.82 -7.06
N LEU A 134 4.15 -19.22 -5.79
CA LEU A 134 4.56 -20.57 -5.37
C LEU A 134 3.34 -21.42 -5.01
N GLU A 135 2.37 -20.82 -4.34
CA GLU A 135 1.09 -21.42 -3.98
C GLU A 135 -0.06 -20.42 -4.28
N PRO A 136 -0.88 -20.67 -5.32
CA PRO A 136 -1.90 -19.73 -5.74
C PRO A 136 -3.14 -19.69 -4.82
N ARG A 137 -3.31 -20.61 -3.87
CA ARG A 137 -4.51 -20.70 -3.01
C ARG A 137 -4.32 -19.97 -1.69
N GLU A 138 -5.17 -18.97 -1.41
CA GLU A 138 -5.16 -18.26 -0.10
C GLU A 138 -5.43 -19.20 1.08
N THR A 139 -6.23 -20.24 0.90
CA THR A 139 -6.50 -21.24 1.94
C THR A 139 -5.24 -21.96 2.40
N GLU A 140 -4.26 -22.13 1.52
CA GLU A 140 -2.97 -22.77 1.83
C GLU A 140 -1.96 -21.73 2.31
N THR A 141 -1.78 -20.60 1.61
CA THR A 141 -0.80 -19.59 2.03
C THR A 141 -1.10 -19.04 3.43
N ARG A 142 -2.38 -18.91 3.81
CA ARG A 142 -2.73 -18.49 5.19
C ARG A 142 -2.25 -19.49 6.24
N LYS A 143 -2.28 -20.80 5.95
CA LYS A 143 -1.78 -21.84 6.87
C LYS A 143 -0.27 -21.78 6.96
N MET A 144 0.40 -21.58 5.83
CA MET A 144 1.86 -21.40 5.80
C MET A 144 2.29 -20.19 6.63
N HIS A 145 1.59 -19.06 6.51
CA HIS A 145 1.80 -17.89 7.37
C HIS A 145 1.51 -18.17 8.85
N ALA A 146 0.49 -18.96 9.17
CA ALA A 146 0.16 -19.32 10.55
C ALA A 146 1.25 -20.20 11.19
N LEU A 147 1.80 -21.15 10.43
CA LEU A 147 2.77 -22.14 10.89
C LEU A 147 4.25 -21.76 10.63
N GLU A 148 4.51 -20.58 10.04
CA GLU A 148 5.85 -20.13 9.66
C GLU A 148 6.54 -21.04 8.61
N GLU A 149 5.76 -21.66 7.72
CA GLU A 149 6.25 -22.58 6.69
C GLU A 149 6.79 -21.85 5.45
N TYR A 150 7.88 -21.11 5.61
CA TYR A 150 8.50 -20.32 4.54
C TYR A 150 9.57 -21.05 3.72
N GLY A 151 9.78 -22.34 3.96
CA GLY A 151 10.80 -23.14 3.28
C GLY A 151 10.70 -23.11 1.75
N LEU A 152 9.48 -23.04 1.21
CA LEU A 152 9.23 -22.98 -0.23
C LEU A 152 9.86 -21.74 -0.88
N MET A 153 9.93 -20.61 -0.16
CA MET A 153 10.59 -19.40 -0.65
C MET A 153 12.10 -19.60 -0.77
N HIS A 154 12.74 -20.25 0.21
CA HIS A 154 14.17 -20.57 0.14
C HIS A 154 14.49 -21.51 -1.02
N VAL A 155 13.65 -22.51 -1.26
CA VAL A 155 13.79 -23.41 -2.42
C VAL A 155 13.76 -22.61 -3.71
N LYS A 156 12.78 -21.71 -3.89
CA LYS A 156 12.71 -20.87 -5.10
C LYS A 156 13.96 -20.01 -5.31
N LEU A 157 14.44 -19.33 -4.26
CA LEU A 157 15.64 -18.50 -4.37
C LEU A 157 16.88 -19.33 -4.74
N TYR A 158 17.00 -20.55 -4.21
CA TYR A 158 18.10 -21.45 -4.55
C TYR A 158 17.97 -21.99 -5.98
N GLU A 159 16.76 -22.32 -6.43
CA GLU A 159 16.51 -22.72 -7.82
C GLU A 159 16.91 -21.65 -8.82
N ASP A 160 16.64 -20.37 -8.53
CA ASP A 160 17.08 -19.26 -9.38
C ASP A 160 18.61 -19.24 -9.51
N ILE A 161 19.33 -19.36 -8.38
CA ILE A 161 20.79 -19.38 -8.36
C ILE A 161 21.33 -20.58 -9.14
N ALA A 162 20.74 -21.76 -8.95
CA ALA A 162 21.17 -22.98 -9.65
C ALA A 162 20.97 -22.88 -11.17
N LYS A 163 19.88 -22.25 -11.63
CA LYS A 163 19.56 -22.12 -13.07
C LYS A 163 20.25 -20.93 -13.74
N HIS A 164 20.47 -19.84 -13.01
CA HIS A 164 20.85 -18.54 -13.59
C HIS A 164 22.13 -17.94 -13.00
N GLY A 165 22.73 -18.55 -11.98
CA GLY A 165 23.90 -18.02 -11.26
C GLY A 165 23.58 -16.81 -10.37
N ARG A 166 22.31 -16.42 -10.26
CA ARG A 166 21.81 -15.28 -9.48
C ARG A 166 20.33 -15.45 -9.18
N ILE A 167 19.83 -14.71 -8.20
CA ILE A 167 18.40 -14.61 -7.92
C ILE A 167 17.72 -13.85 -9.08
N ALA A 168 16.59 -14.36 -9.56
CA ALA A 168 15.86 -13.79 -10.71
C ALA A 168 14.78 -12.77 -10.30
N THR A 169 14.35 -12.77 -9.03
CA THR A 169 13.42 -11.75 -8.51
C THR A 169 14.11 -10.39 -8.46
N THR A 170 13.55 -9.38 -9.13
CA THR A 170 14.16 -8.04 -9.29
C THR A 170 13.34 -6.89 -8.67
N TYR A 171 12.07 -7.13 -8.35
CA TYR A 171 11.14 -6.25 -7.64
C TYR A 171 10.15 -7.12 -6.85
N ALA A 172 9.39 -6.52 -5.93
CA ALA A 172 8.53 -7.27 -5.00
C ALA A 172 9.33 -8.42 -4.34
N TYR A 173 10.52 -8.05 -3.85
CA TYR A 173 11.47 -9.01 -3.30
C TYR A 173 11.06 -9.30 -1.85
N PRO A 174 10.82 -10.57 -1.49
CA PRO A 174 10.27 -10.90 -0.17
C PRO A 174 11.23 -10.51 0.95
N VAL A 175 10.68 -9.88 1.99
CA VAL A 175 11.43 -9.48 3.19
C VAL A 175 10.90 -10.20 4.42
N LYS A 176 11.77 -10.44 5.41
CA LYS A 176 11.35 -10.94 6.72
C LYS A 176 11.25 -9.79 7.72
N VAL A 177 10.04 -9.50 8.18
CA VAL A 177 9.72 -8.38 9.07
C VAL A 177 9.71 -8.86 10.52
N GLU A 178 10.40 -8.12 11.40
CA GLU A 178 10.55 -8.45 12.83
C GLU A 178 10.96 -9.90 13.10
N GLY A 179 11.79 -10.46 12.22
CA GLY A 179 12.28 -11.83 12.34
C GLY A 179 11.25 -12.93 12.09
N ARG A 180 9.97 -12.61 11.83
CA ARG A 180 8.85 -13.55 11.81
C ARG A 180 8.16 -13.62 10.44
N TYR A 181 7.31 -12.66 10.09
CA TYR A 181 6.50 -12.74 8.87
C TYR A 181 7.34 -12.45 7.63
N VAL A 182 7.22 -13.30 6.60
CA VAL A 182 7.63 -12.93 5.23
C VAL A 182 6.55 -12.02 4.64
N MET A 183 6.94 -10.90 4.04
CA MET A 183 6.08 -9.87 3.47
C MET A 183 6.55 -9.51 2.05
N ASP A 184 5.59 -9.15 1.18
CA ASP A 184 5.84 -8.53 -0.12
C ASP A 184 6.22 -7.04 0.01
#